data_AF-A0A359D8R7-F1
#
_entry.id   AF-A0A359D8R7-F1
#
_cell.length_a   1.000
_cell.length_b   1.000
_cell.length_c   1.000
_cell.angle_alpha   90.00
_cell.angle_beta   90.00
_cell.angle_gamma   90.00
#
_symmetry.space_group_name_H-M   'P 1'
#
loop_
_entity.id
_entity.type
_entity.pdbx_description
1 polymer ?
#
loop_
_entity_poly.entity_id
_entity_poly.type
_entity_poly.pdbx_seq_one_letter_code
_entity_poly.pdbx_strand_id
1 'polypeptide(L)' 'SGGPLFNLAGEVVGINSQIFTRSGGFMGLSFAIPMSVAMDVANQLKADGKVSRGWLGVVIQEVNKDLA' A
#
# COMPACT_ATOMS: atom_id res chain seq x y z
N SER A 1 -7.89 -7.94 -6.30
CA SER A 1 -6.58 -7.77 -6.95
C SER A 1 -5.51 -8.27 -5.98
N GLY A 2 -4.46 -8.94 -6.45
CA GLY A 2 -3.40 -9.47 -5.58
C GLY A 2 -2.13 -9.96 -6.30
N GLY A 3 -1.98 -9.64 -7.59
CA GLY A 3 -0.82 -10.06 -8.37
C GLY A 3 0.43 -9.18 -8.12
N PRO A 4 1.63 -9.69 -8.43
CA PRO A 4 2.87 -8.92 -8.34
C PRO A 4 2.90 -7.78 -9.36
N LEU A 5 3.43 -6.64 -8.93
CA LEU A 5 3.80 -5.51 -9.78
C LEU A 5 5.31 -5.55 -10.02
N PHE A 6 5.72 -5.52 -11.28
CA PHE A 6 7.13 -5.61 -11.67
C PHE A 6 7.67 -4.28 -12.18
N ASN A 7 8.96 -4.02 -11.92
CA ASN A 7 9.72 -3.01 -12.64
C ASN A 7 10.37 -3.60 -13.91
N LEU A 8 11.06 -2.76 -14.70
CA LEU A 8 11.71 -3.17 -15.95
C LEU A 8 12.87 -4.15 -15.74
N ALA A 9 13.42 -4.25 -14.53
CA ALA A 9 14.45 -5.22 -14.17
C ALA A 9 13.86 -6.60 -13.78
N GLY A 10 12.53 -6.75 -13.75
CA GLY A 10 11.86 -7.98 -13.35
C GLY A 10 11.74 -8.16 -11.84
N GLU A 11 12.00 -7.13 -11.05
CA GLU A 11 11.87 -7.17 -9.60
C GLU A 11 10.42 -6.89 -9.18
N VAL A 12 9.94 -7.57 -8.15
CA VAL A 12 8.61 -7.31 -7.58
C VAL A 12 8.68 -6.07 -6.70
N VAL A 13 8.01 -5.00 -7.12
CA VAL A 13 8.00 -3.71 -6.42
C VAL A 13 6.71 -3.45 -5.63
N GLY A 14 5.68 -4.28 -5.82
CA GLY A 14 4.46 -4.21 -5.01
C GLY A 14 3.42 -5.26 -5.35
N ILE A 15 2.27 -5.15 -4.69
CA ILE A 15 1.10 -6.01 -4.90
C ILE A 15 -0.06 -5.14 -5.36
N ASN A 16 -0.59 -5.41 -6.57
CA ASN A 16 -1.76 -4.67 -7.07
C ASN A 16 -2.97 -4.98 -6.17
N SER A 17 -3.53 -3.96 -5.53
CA SER A 17 -4.53 -4.13 -4.47
C SER A 17 -5.88 -3.54 -4.84
N GLN A 18 -5.90 -2.45 -5.61
CA GLN A 18 -7.15 -1.77 -5.96
C GLN A 18 -7.07 -1.07 -7.31
N ILE A 19 -8.21 -0.95 -7.99
CA ILE A 19 -8.39 -0.07 -9.15
C ILE A 19 -9.33 1.06 -8.77
N PHE A 20 -9.07 2.27 -9.27
CA PHE A 20 -10.01 3.37 -9.14
C PHE A 20 -10.99 3.30 -10.31
N THR A 21 -12.26 2.98 -10.02
CA THR A 21 -13.29 2.86 -11.06
C THR A 21 -14.65 3.34 -10.58
N ARG A 22 -15.40 4.00 -11.49
CA ARG A 22 -16.81 4.37 -11.27
C ARG A 22 -17.79 3.40 -11.94
N SER A 23 -17.30 2.56 -12.86
CA SER A 23 -18.10 1.67 -13.71
C SER A 23 -17.80 0.18 -13.50
N GLY A 24 -16.77 -0.15 -12.71
CA GLY A 24 -16.32 -1.52 -12.48
C GLY A 24 -15.19 -1.99 -13.41
N GLY A 25 -14.91 -1.25 -14.50
CA GLY A 25 -13.80 -1.54 -15.41
C GLY A 25 -12.48 -0.84 -15.02
N PHE A 26 -11.34 -1.39 -15.45
CA PHE A 26 -10.03 -0.73 -15.28
C PHE A 26 -9.93 0.49 -16.22
N MET A 27 -9.68 1.67 -15.66
CA MET A 27 -9.57 2.93 -16.40
C MET A 27 -8.14 3.50 -16.45
N GLY A 28 -7.12 2.65 -16.29
CA GLY A 28 -5.71 3.09 -16.31
C GLY A 28 -5.15 3.56 -14.96
N LEU A 29 -5.94 3.51 -13.88
CA LEU A 29 -5.47 3.87 -12.53
C LEU A 29 -5.63 2.67 -11.57
N SER A 30 -4.50 2.22 -11.02
CA SER A 30 -4.44 1.18 -9.99
C SER A 30 -3.50 1.58 -8.86
N PHE A 31 -3.83 1.13 -7.66
CA PHE A 31 -3.03 1.30 -6.47
C PHE A 31 -2.39 -0.03 -6.07
N ALA A 32 -1.14 0.05 -5.63
CA ALA A 32 -0.38 -1.11 -5.17
C ALA A 32 0.12 -0.90 -3.74
N ILE A 33 0.15 -1.99 -2.97
CA ILE A 33 0.84 -2.03 -1.68
C ILE A 33 2.34 -2.18 -1.99
N PRO A 34 3.22 -1.30 -1.48
CA PRO A 34 4.66 -1.42 -1.70
C PRO A 34 5.22 -2.75 -1.19
N MET A 35 6.23 -3.30 -1.89
CA MET A 35 6.78 -4.61 -1.53
C MET A 35 7.41 -4.63 -0.13
N SER A 36 8.00 -3.52 0.32
CA SER A 36 8.55 -3.40 1.69
C SER A 36 7.48 -3.63 2.75
N VAL A 37 6.32 -2.95 2.65
CA VAL A 37 5.19 -3.12 3.56
C VAL A 37 4.63 -4.55 3.51
N ALA A 38 4.54 -5.13 2.31
CA ALA A 38 4.08 -6.50 2.15
C ALA A 38 5.02 -7.51 2.83
N MET A 39 6.34 -7.33 2.69
CA MET A 39 7.34 -8.18 3.35
C MET A 39 7.29 -8.04 4.87
N ASP A 40 7.16 -6.82 5.40
CA ASP A 40 7.05 -6.58 6.84
C ASP A 40 5.82 -7.29 7.44
N VAL A 41 4.67 -7.18 6.75
CA VAL A 41 3.43 -7.89 7.12
C VAL A 41 3.62 -9.39 7.07
N ALA A 42 4.21 -9.93 5.99
CA ALA A 42 4.44 -11.35 5.84
C ALA A 42 5.36 -11.89 6.94
N ASN A 43 6.40 -11.15 7.31
CA ASN A 43 7.32 -11.52 8.39
C ASN A 43 6.63 -11.55 9.75
N GLN A 44 5.80 -10.55 10.08
CA GLN A 44 5.03 -10.54 11.32
C GLN A 44 4.01 -11.67 11.40
N LEU A 45 3.29 -11.95 10.30
CA LEU A 45 2.36 -13.06 10.24
C LEU A 45 3.05 -14.41 10.42
N LYS A 46 4.25 -14.57 9.86
CA LYS A 46 5.07 -15.78 10.04
C LYS A 46 5.58 -15.94 11.47
N ALA A 47 5.99 -14.85 12.12
CA ALA A 47 6.57 -14.89 13.45
C ALA A 47 5.51 -15.01 14.57
N ASP A 48 4.47 -14.19 14.50
CA ASP A 48 3.53 -13.96 15.61
C ASP A 48 2.09 -14.39 15.28
N GLY A 49 1.82 -14.81 14.04
CA GLY A 49 0.47 -15.14 13.56
C GLY A 49 -0.46 -13.94 13.40
N LYS A 50 0.02 -12.72 13.67
CA LYS A 50 -0.75 -11.46 13.56
C LYS A 50 0.14 -10.30 13.16
N VAL A 51 -0.48 -9.22 12.68
CA VAL A 51 0.20 -7.96 12.37
C VAL A 51 -0.09 -6.97 13.47
N SER A 52 0.95 -6.42 14.09
CA SER A 52 0.84 -5.36 15.10
C SER A 52 1.19 -4.02 14.46
N ARG A 53 0.28 -3.05 14.50
CA ARG A 53 0.52 -1.70 13.99
C ARG A 53 0.72 -0.73 15.16
N GLY A 54 1.87 -0.07 15.21
CA GLY A 54 2.12 0.99 16.18
C GLY A 54 1.26 2.22 15.90
N TRP A 55 0.77 2.86 16.96
CA TRP A 55 0.01 4.10 16.88
C TRP A 55 0.71 5.17 17.72
N LEU A 56 1.09 6.29 17.09
CA LEU A 56 1.87 7.36 17.75
C LEU A 56 1.01 8.24 18.67
N GLY A 57 -0.33 8.21 18.54
CA GLY A 57 -1.23 8.98 19.40
C GLY A 57 -1.33 10.48 19.08
N VAL A 58 -0.81 10.92 17.94
CA VAL A 58 -0.87 12.32 17.50
C VAL A 58 -1.89 12.50 16.39
N VAL A 59 -2.55 13.66 16.39
CA VAL A 59 -3.43 14.09 15.29
C VAL A 59 -2.64 15.06 14.43
N ILE A 60 -2.49 14.74 13.15
CA ILE A 60 -1.78 15.58 12.19
C ILE A 60 -2.81 16.46 11.48
N GLN A 61 -2.56 17.77 11.46
CA GLN A 61 -3.29 18.70 10.61
C GLN A 61 -2.54 18.84 9.28
N GLU A 62 -3.27 18.75 8.16
CA GLU A 62 -2.71 18.98 6.84
C GLU A 62 -2.30 20.46 6.70
N VAL A 63 -1.06 20.72 6.32
CA VAL A 63 -0.59 22.08 6.03
C VAL A 63 -0.99 22.42 4.60
N ASN A 64 -1.91 23.38 4.46
CA ASN A 64 -2.31 23.92 3.16
C ASN A 64 -1.77 25.35 2.98
N LYS A 65 -1.79 25.85 1.74
CA LYS A 65 -1.30 27.20 1.42
C LYS A 65 -2.08 28.32 2.13
N ASP A 66 -3.30 28.04 2.59
CA ASP A 66 -4.16 29.01 3.27
C ASP A 66 -3.79 29.17 4.76
N LEU A 67 -2.86 28.34 5.28
CA LEU A 67 -2.37 28.38 6.66
C LEU A 67 -1.14 29.31 6.84
N ALA A 68 -0.66 29.95 5.76
CA ALA A 68 0.55 30.79 5.74
C ALA A 68 0.24 32.29 5.59
#